data_AF-A0A258ZFD3-F1
#
_entry.id   AF-A0A258ZFD3-F1
#
_cell.length_a   1.000
_cell.length_b   1.000
_cell.length_c   1.000
_cell.angle_alpha   90.00
_cell.angle_beta   90.00
_cell.angle_gamma   90.00
#
_symmetry.space_group_name_H-M   'P 1'
#
loop_
_entity.id
_entity.type
_entity.pdbx_description
1 polymer ?
#
loop_
_entity_poly.entity_id
_entity_poly.type
_entity_poly.pdbx_seq_one_letter_code
_entity_poly.pdbx_strand_id
1 'polypeptide(L)'
;MHKILLILIVTLFSTTSYAAEFTDEQCSAAIVGIETTSDKISKKSVATFLESLTSKTCRGSVEYSEWSNEALFGVMQKSPSIFFKSLRTSSKSIKNQVQQELSQPIHDGINYPEINKSISKITDSSLRDYALNIFTPFLKKHLSEVKEWEKKNNQKWSYGG
;
A
#
# COMPACT_ATOMS: atom_id res chain seq x y z
N MET A 1 -30.24 -22.98 -49.61
CA MET A 1 -28.89 -22.45 -49.35
C MET A 1 -28.92 -21.03 -48.78
N HIS A 2 -29.78 -20.72 -47.80
CA HIS A 2 -29.86 -19.38 -47.17
C HIS A 2 -29.67 -19.40 -45.65
N LYS A 3 -29.56 -20.58 -45.04
CA LYS A 3 -29.35 -20.74 -43.59
C LYS A 3 -27.87 -20.80 -43.18
N ILE A 4 -26.96 -21.00 -44.14
CA ILE A 4 -25.51 -21.06 -43.88
C ILE A 4 -24.88 -19.66 -43.90
N LEU A 5 -25.52 -18.68 -44.57
CA LEU A 5 -24.98 -17.32 -44.71
C LEU A 5 -25.16 -16.45 -43.44
N LEU A 6 -26.12 -16.77 -42.58
CA LEU A 6 -26.41 -15.99 -41.37
C LEU A 6 -25.49 -16.31 -40.18
N ILE A 7 -24.78 -17.44 -40.21
CA ILE A 7 -23.90 -17.86 -39.11
C ILE A 7 -22.53 -17.16 -39.20
N LEU A 8 -22.10 -16.73 -40.39
CA LEU A 8 -20.81 -16.07 -40.60
C LEU A 8 -20.79 -14.58 -40.23
N ILE A 9 -21.94 -13.92 -40.11
CA ILE A 9 -22.01 -12.48 -39.80
C ILE A 9 -22.04 -12.23 -38.27
N VAL A 10 -22.47 -13.20 -37.47
CA VAL A 10 -22.61 -13.03 -36.01
C VAL A 10 -21.30 -13.25 -35.25
N THR A 11 -20.32 -13.96 -35.81
CA THR A 11 -19.02 -14.17 -35.17
C THR A 11 -18.03 -13.02 -35.37
N LEU A 12 -18.35 -12.01 -36.20
CA LEU A 12 -17.47 -10.86 -36.42
C LEU A 12 -17.59 -9.75 -35.36
N PHE A 13 -18.50 -9.89 -34.40
CA PHE A 13 -18.73 -8.93 -33.31
C PHE A 13 -18.32 -9.46 -31.94
N SER A 14 -17.49 -10.51 -31.89
CA SER A 14 -16.99 -11.08 -30.63
C SER A 14 -15.52 -10.74 -30.42
N THR A 15 -15.33 -9.84 -29.46
CA THR A 15 -14.14 -9.68 -28.61
C THR A 15 -12.84 -9.25 -29.28
N THR A 16 -12.73 -7.96 -29.57
CA THR A 16 -11.50 -7.25 -29.15
C THR A 16 -11.75 -6.71 -27.74
N SER A 17 -11.72 -7.60 -26.76
CA SER A 17 -11.35 -7.17 -25.41
C SER A 17 -9.90 -6.72 -25.52
N TYR A 18 -9.68 -5.42 -25.69
CA TYR A 18 -8.38 -4.84 -25.46
C TYR A 18 -8.04 -5.09 -24.00
N ALA A 19 -7.38 -6.20 -23.70
CA ALA A 19 -6.47 -6.22 -22.58
C ALA A 19 -5.39 -5.22 -22.97
N ALA A 20 -5.46 -4.01 -22.41
CA ALA A 20 -4.33 -3.10 -22.48
C ALA A 20 -3.17 -3.84 -21.79
N GLU A 21 -2.17 -4.26 -22.57
CA GLU A 21 -0.87 -4.59 -22.01
C GLU A 21 -0.36 -3.32 -21.34
N PHE A 22 -0.53 -3.24 -20.02
CA PHE A 22 0.14 -2.25 -19.21
C PHE A 22 1.63 -2.53 -19.37
N THR A 23 2.35 -1.64 -20.06
CA THR A 23 3.81 -1.74 -20.12
C THR A 23 4.35 -1.55 -18.71
N ASP A 24 4.74 -2.68 -18.13
CA ASP A 24 4.99 -2.99 -16.72
C ASP A 24 6.24 -2.31 -16.14
N GLU A 25 6.99 -1.54 -16.94
CA GLU A 25 8.32 -1.05 -16.58
C GLU A 25 8.30 0.01 -15.48
N GLN A 26 7.28 0.87 -15.41
CA GLN A 26 7.18 1.89 -14.35
C GLN A 26 6.68 1.32 -13.01
N CYS A 27 5.80 0.32 -13.06
CA CYS A 27 5.25 -0.31 -11.86
C CYS A 27 6.28 -1.27 -11.26
N SER A 28 7.01 -2.02 -12.10
CA SER A 28 8.18 -2.81 -11.69
C SER A 28 9.35 -1.95 -11.21
N ALA A 29 9.64 -0.79 -11.82
CA ALA A 29 10.70 0.10 -11.33
C ALA A 29 10.39 0.72 -9.95
N ALA A 30 9.11 1.03 -9.66
CA ALA A 30 8.68 1.41 -8.32
C ALA A 30 8.89 0.27 -7.32
N ILE A 31 8.56 -0.96 -7.73
CA ILE A 31 8.78 -2.20 -6.96
C ILE A 31 10.27 -2.38 -6.58
N VAL A 32 11.17 -2.12 -7.52
CA VAL A 32 12.63 -2.23 -7.32
C VAL A 32 13.21 -1.09 -6.46
N GLY A 33 12.55 0.08 -6.44
CA GLY A 33 13.06 1.29 -5.77
C GLY A 33 13.03 1.26 -4.25
N ILE A 34 12.16 0.43 -3.65
CA ILE A 34 12.16 0.14 -2.21
C ILE A 34 12.20 -1.38 -2.05
N GLU A 35 13.41 -1.92 -2.11
CA GLU A 35 13.69 -3.15 -1.39
C GLU A 35 13.54 -2.84 0.10
N THR A 36 12.36 -3.12 0.65
CA THR A 36 12.10 -2.99 2.10
C THR A 36 13.07 -3.83 2.92
N THR A 37 13.74 -4.81 2.30
CA THR A 37 14.78 -5.69 2.87
C THR A 37 16.15 -5.03 2.96
N SER A 38 16.42 -3.94 2.24
CA SER A 38 17.73 -3.30 2.21
C SER A 38 17.94 -2.37 3.41
N ASP A 39 19.09 -2.48 4.08
CA ASP A 39 19.51 -1.65 5.22
C ASP A 39 19.68 -0.15 4.88
N LYS A 40 19.51 0.24 3.61
CA LYS A 40 19.75 1.60 3.11
C LYS A 40 18.50 2.23 2.52
N ILE A 41 17.44 2.35 3.33
CA ILE A 41 16.31 3.20 2.99
C ILE A 41 16.77 4.67 3.00
N SER A 42 16.72 5.33 1.84
CA SER A 42 17.14 6.72 1.67
C SER A 42 15.93 7.66 1.58
N LYS A 43 16.13 8.96 1.85
CA LYS A 43 15.08 9.97 1.64
C LYS A 43 14.58 9.98 0.19
N LYS A 44 15.48 9.80 -0.79
CA LYS A 44 15.16 9.80 -2.21
C LYS A 44 14.28 8.60 -2.58
N SER A 45 14.65 7.39 -2.15
CA SER A 45 13.86 6.18 -2.45
C SER A 45 12.45 6.26 -1.82
N VAL A 46 12.35 6.74 -0.58
CA VAL A 46 11.05 6.98 0.06
C VAL A 46 10.22 8.03 -0.69
N ALA A 47 10.82 9.13 -1.15
CA ALA A 47 10.10 10.14 -1.92
C ALA A 47 9.58 9.58 -3.25
N THR A 48 10.41 8.83 -3.99
CA THR A 48 10.04 8.19 -5.25
C THR A 48 8.90 7.19 -5.07
N PHE A 49 8.93 6.38 -4.02
CA PHE A 49 7.82 5.50 -3.67
C PHE A 49 6.53 6.25 -3.34
N LEU A 50 6.62 7.30 -2.52
CA LEU A 50 5.45 8.10 -2.18
C LEU A 50 4.80 8.73 -3.42
N GLU A 51 5.61 9.12 -4.41
CA GLU A 51 5.12 9.59 -5.71
C GLU A 51 4.44 8.47 -6.51
N SER A 52 5.00 7.24 -6.50
CA SER A 52 4.43 6.11 -7.24
C SER A 52 3.04 5.71 -6.75
N LEU A 53 2.71 5.92 -5.47
CA LEU A 53 1.36 5.69 -4.93
C LEU A 53 0.27 6.47 -5.68
N THR A 54 0.62 7.61 -6.28
CA THR A 54 -0.33 8.44 -7.05
C THR A 54 -0.41 8.09 -8.53
N SER A 55 0.40 7.14 -8.99
CA SER A 55 0.43 6.73 -10.40
C SER A 55 -0.89 6.07 -10.80
N LYS A 56 -1.57 6.63 -11.79
CA LYS A 56 -2.82 6.05 -12.31
C LYS A 56 -2.59 4.72 -13.03
N THR A 57 -1.39 4.50 -13.56
CA THR A 57 -1.08 3.31 -14.37
C THR A 57 -0.93 2.07 -13.50
N CYS A 58 -0.39 2.21 -12.28
CA CYS A 58 -0.09 1.05 -11.42
C CYS A 58 -1.24 0.63 -10.50
N ARG A 59 -2.22 1.51 -10.26
CA ARG A 59 -3.35 1.24 -9.35
C ARG A 59 -4.33 0.17 -9.82
N GLY A 60 -4.26 -0.23 -11.10
CA GLY A 60 -5.07 -1.31 -11.64
C GLY A 60 -4.52 -2.71 -11.34
N SER A 61 -3.23 -2.81 -10.96
CA SER A 61 -2.59 -4.10 -10.65
C SER A 61 -2.79 -4.46 -9.19
N VAL A 62 -3.25 -5.69 -8.96
CA VAL A 62 -3.38 -6.27 -7.62
C VAL A 62 -2.00 -6.43 -7.00
N GLU A 63 -1.03 -6.91 -7.78
CA GLU A 63 0.35 -7.15 -7.38
C GLU A 63 1.01 -5.85 -6.91
N TYR A 64 0.83 -4.76 -7.66
CA TYR A 64 1.33 -3.45 -7.25
C TYR A 64 0.64 -2.95 -5.97
N SER A 65 -0.68 -3.17 -5.85
CA SER A 65 -1.44 -2.72 -4.68
C SER A 65 -0.99 -3.46 -3.42
N GLU A 66 -0.79 -4.77 -3.49
CA GLU A 66 -0.23 -5.59 -2.41
C GLU A 66 1.20 -5.17 -2.06
N TRP A 67 2.08 -5.08 -3.06
CA TRP A 67 3.47 -4.70 -2.85
C TRP A 67 3.60 -3.28 -2.25
N SER A 68 2.84 -2.32 -2.76
CA SER A 68 2.95 -0.93 -2.30
C SER A 68 2.37 -0.77 -0.88
N ASN A 69 1.38 -1.57 -0.51
CA ASN A 69 0.91 -1.68 0.86
C ASN A 69 2.02 -2.26 1.76
N GLU A 70 2.65 -3.37 1.37
CA GLU A 70 3.79 -3.96 2.09
C GLU A 70 4.95 -2.98 2.27
N ALA A 71 5.29 -2.28 1.19
CA ALA A 71 6.32 -1.25 1.21
C ALA A 71 5.97 -0.12 2.17
N LEU A 72 4.71 0.35 2.17
CA LEU A 72 4.25 1.41 3.06
C LEU A 72 4.48 1.05 4.53
N PHE A 73 3.98 -0.09 4.97
CA PHE A 73 4.09 -0.51 6.37
C PHE A 73 5.51 -0.95 6.73
N GLY A 74 6.23 -1.61 5.82
CA GLY A 74 7.62 -2.01 6.00
C GLY A 74 8.56 -0.83 6.20
N VAL A 75 8.41 0.24 5.40
CA VAL A 75 9.20 1.47 5.55
C VAL A 75 8.83 2.22 6.83
N MET A 76 7.55 2.26 7.20
CA MET A 76 7.11 2.83 8.48
C MET A 76 7.70 2.08 9.69
N GLN A 77 7.84 0.76 9.60
CA GLN A 77 8.45 -0.05 10.66
C GLN A 77 9.97 0.16 10.74
N LYS A 78 10.67 0.10 9.59
CA LYS A 78 12.14 0.08 9.53
C LYS A 78 12.78 1.47 9.57
N SER A 79 12.12 2.49 9.01
CA SER A 79 12.68 3.84 8.87
C SER A 79 11.61 4.93 9.04
N PRO A 80 10.90 4.95 10.19
CA PRO A 80 9.77 5.86 10.42
C PRO A 80 10.17 7.34 10.27
N SER A 81 11.35 7.72 10.74
CA SER A 81 11.84 9.10 10.61
C SER A 81 11.98 9.56 9.16
N ILE A 82 12.45 8.68 8.27
CA ILE A 82 12.63 9.01 6.85
C ILE A 82 11.26 9.08 6.18
N PHE A 83 10.41 8.08 6.45
CA PHE A 83 9.04 8.02 5.94
C PHE A 83 8.25 9.30 6.25
N PHE A 84 8.12 9.62 7.53
CA PHE A 84 7.29 10.75 7.95
C PHE A 84 7.90 12.10 7.59
N LYS A 85 9.24 12.22 7.48
CA LYS A 85 9.87 13.44 6.96
C LYS A 85 9.51 13.66 5.49
N SER A 86 9.64 12.62 4.68
CA SER A 86 9.27 12.68 3.27
C SER A 86 7.79 12.99 3.11
N LEU A 87 6.92 12.26 3.82
CA LEU A 87 5.47 12.46 3.79
C LEU A 87 5.06 13.87 4.21
N ARG A 88 5.68 14.43 5.26
CA ARG A 88 5.40 15.79 5.73
C ARG A 88 5.61 16.84 4.63
N THR A 89 6.63 16.65 3.81
CA THR A 89 6.97 17.53 2.68
C THR A 89 6.25 17.18 1.38
N SER A 90 5.59 16.03 1.29
CA SER A 90 4.86 15.60 0.09
C SER A 90 3.60 16.44 -0.16
N SER A 91 3.13 16.35 -1.40
CA SER A 91 1.88 16.98 -1.85
C SER A 91 0.66 16.47 -1.07
N LYS A 92 -0.42 17.25 -1.08
CA LYS A 92 -1.69 16.83 -0.48
C LYS A 92 -2.23 15.53 -1.10
N SER A 93 -2.04 15.35 -2.41
CA SER A 93 -2.49 14.13 -3.09
C SER A 93 -1.79 12.87 -2.58
N ILE A 94 -0.48 12.95 -2.35
CA ILE A 94 0.30 11.84 -1.77
C ILE A 94 -0.16 11.55 -0.34
N LYS A 95 -0.34 12.60 0.48
CA LYS A 95 -0.81 12.45 1.86
C LYS A 95 -2.19 11.78 1.93
N ASN A 96 -3.11 12.20 1.06
CA ASN A 96 -4.43 11.59 0.96
C ASN A 96 -4.32 10.13 0.53
N GLN A 97 -3.43 9.81 -0.41
CA GLN A 97 -3.23 8.42 -0.84
C GLN A 97 -2.71 7.55 0.30
N VAL A 98 -1.69 8.01 1.04
CA VAL A 98 -1.19 7.28 2.21
C VAL A 98 -2.30 7.07 3.25
N GLN A 99 -3.14 8.08 3.50
CA GLN A 99 -4.30 7.92 4.39
C GLN A 99 -5.29 6.88 3.88
N GLN A 100 -5.52 6.80 2.56
CA GLN A 100 -6.35 5.78 1.96
C GLN A 100 -5.77 4.37 2.20
N GLU A 101 -4.50 4.16 1.88
CA GLU A 101 -3.80 2.88 2.10
C GLU A 101 -3.83 2.43 3.56
N LEU A 102 -3.65 3.37 4.50
CA LEU A 102 -3.71 3.07 5.94
C LEU A 102 -5.13 2.73 6.42
N SER A 103 -6.16 3.27 5.76
CA SER A 103 -7.57 3.06 6.13
C SER A 103 -8.13 1.70 5.69
N GLN A 104 -7.52 1.15 4.63
CA GLN A 104 -7.91 -0.08 3.93
C GLN A 104 -6.65 -0.86 3.54
N PRO A 105 -5.89 -1.37 4.52
CA PRO A 105 -4.73 -2.21 4.23
C PRO A 105 -5.16 -3.44 3.43
N ILE A 106 -4.37 -3.79 2.41
CA ILE A 106 -4.67 -4.91 1.50
C ILE A 106 -3.98 -6.18 1.98
N HIS A 107 -2.77 -6.07 2.55
CA HIS A 107 -2.04 -7.23 3.04
C HIS A 107 -2.37 -7.57 4.50
N ASP A 108 -2.26 -8.85 4.82
CA ASP A 108 -2.27 -9.36 6.19
C ASP A 108 -0.89 -9.24 6.86
N GLY A 109 -0.82 -9.55 8.15
CA GLY A 109 0.47 -9.69 8.85
C GLY A 109 1.13 -8.39 9.31
N ILE A 110 0.43 -7.25 9.22
CA ILE A 110 0.95 -5.95 9.67
C ILE A 110 1.24 -5.96 11.17
N ASN A 111 2.50 -5.72 11.54
CA ASN A 111 2.88 -5.59 12.94
C ASN A 111 2.68 -4.14 13.43
N TYR A 112 1.40 -3.76 13.61
CA TYR A 112 1.04 -2.43 14.11
C TYR A 112 1.71 -2.05 15.44
N PRO A 113 1.84 -2.97 16.43
CA PRO A 113 2.58 -2.66 17.67
C PRO A 113 4.04 -2.27 17.42
N GLU A 114 4.77 -3.00 16.56
CA GLU A 114 6.17 -2.68 16.27
C GLU A 114 6.29 -1.37 15.49
N ILE A 115 5.38 -1.09 14.55
CA ILE A 115 5.35 0.22 13.86
C ILE A 115 5.14 1.36 14.86
N ASN A 116 4.18 1.23 15.78
CA ASN A 116 3.91 2.25 16.81
C ASN A 116 5.14 2.48 17.70
N LYS A 117 5.83 1.39 18.08
CA LYS A 117 7.08 1.45 18.85
C LYS A 117 8.23 2.06 18.04
N SER A 118 8.31 1.82 16.74
CA SER A 118 9.26 2.48 15.85
C SER A 118 8.99 3.99 15.75
N ILE A 119 7.72 4.39 15.65
CA ILE A 119 7.32 5.81 15.65
C ILE A 119 7.65 6.49 16.99
N SER A 120 7.42 5.82 18.12
CA SER A 120 7.69 6.41 19.45
C SER A 120 9.19 6.67 19.69
N LYS A 121 10.07 5.94 18.99
CA LYS A 121 11.53 6.13 19.02
C LYS A 121 12.03 7.31 18.18
N ILE A 122 11.18 7.96 17.38
CA ILE A 122 11.58 9.17 16.64
C ILE A 122 11.99 10.25 17.64
N THR A 123 13.24 10.71 17.57
CA THR A 123 13.79 11.73 18.50
C THR A 123 13.16 13.11 18.33
N ASP A 124 12.95 13.54 17.09
CA ASP A 124 12.28 14.80 16.74
C ASP A 124 10.81 14.75 17.20
N SER A 125 10.46 15.51 18.23
CA SER A 125 9.12 15.51 18.82
C SER A 125 8.04 15.99 17.85
N SER A 126 8.30 17.06 17.09
CA SER A 126 7.36 17.58 16.10
C SER A 126 7.05 16.54 15.02
N LEU A 127 8.09 15.84 14.55
CA LEU A 127 7.92 14.75 13.60
C LEU A 127 7.19 13.55 14.19
N ARG A 128 7.51 13.18 15.44
CA ARG A 128 6.86 12.10 16.16
C ARG A 128 5.37 12.37 16.35
N ASP A 129 5.00 13.58 16.75
CA ASP A 129 3.60 13.98 16.94
C ASP A 129 2.84 13.98 15.61
N TYR A 130 3.47 14.47 14.54
CA TYR A 130 2.93 14.35 13.18
C TYR A 130 2.68 12.89 12.77
N ALA A 131 3.66 12.02 13.01
CA ALA A 131 3.56 10.59 12.70
C ALA A 131 2.45 9.91 13.50
N LEU A 132 2.36 10.17 14.80
CA LEU A 132 1.32 9.62 15.68
C LEU A 132 -0.07 10.14 15.31
N ASN A 133 -0.22 11.40 14.92
CA ASN A 133 -1.51 11.95 14.46
C ASN A 133 -2.00 11.26 13.19
N ILE A 134 -1.09 10.83 12.32
CA ILE A 134 -1.43 10.04 11.14
C ILE A 134 -1.73 8.60 11.53
N PHE A 135 -0.85 7.92 12.27
CA PHE A 135 -0.94 6.47 12.45
C PHE A 135 -1.95 6.01 13.52
N THR A 136 -2.10 6.78 14.61
CA THR A 136 -2.90 6.38 15.79
C THR A 136 -4.37 6.08 15.47
N PRO A 137 -5.09 6.86 14.64
CA PRO A 137 -6.46 6.52 14.28
C PRO A 137 -6.61 5.12 13.70
N PHE A 138 -5.67 4.71 12.85
CA PHE A 138 -5.67 3.39 12.20
C PHE A 138 -5.32 2.28 13.19
N LEU A 139 -4.31 2.49 14.04
CA LEU A 139 -3.96 1.55 15.11
C LEU A 139 -5.15 1.30 16.04
N LYS A 140 -5.87 2.36 16.44
CA LYS A 140 -7.05 2.22 17.32
C LYS A 140 -8.15 1.39 16.67
N LYS A 141 -8.48 1.68 15.40
CA LYS A 141 -9.48 0.93 14.63
C LYS A 141 -9.11 -0.56 14.54
N HIS A 142 -7.88 -0.86 14.15
CA HIS A 142 -7.42 -2.24 14.04
C HIS A 142 -7.42 -2.98 15.39
N LEU A 143 -6.94 -2.34 16.46
CA LEU A 143 -6.94 -2.95 17.79
C LEU A 143 -8.36 -3.21 18.32
N SER A 144 -9.35 -2.39 17.98
CA SER A 144 -10.75 -2.70 18.31
C SER A 144 -11.25 -3.93 17.55
N GLU A 145 -10.97 -4.02 16.25
CA GLU A 145 -11.37 -5.16 15.42
C GLU A 145 -10.73 -6.47 15.91
N VAL A 146 -9.44 -6.43 16.28
CA VAL A 146 -8.74 -7.58 16.87
C VAL A 146 -9.39 -8.00 18.20
N LYS A 147 -9.65 -7.06 19.12
CA LYS A 147 -10.27 -7.38 20.41
C LYS A 147 -11.67 -7.98 20.26
N GLU A 148 -12.45 -7.47 19.32
CA GLU A 148 -13.77 -8.01 19.00
C GLU A 148 -13.68 -9.43 18.45
N TRP A 149 -12.72 -9.68 17.55
CA TRP A 149 -12.44 -11.01 17.02
C TRP A 149 -11.99 -11.98 18.12
N GLU A 150 -11.06 -11.58 18.99
CA GLU A 150 -10.54 -12.41 20.08
C GLU A 150 -11.68 -12.82 21.04
N LYS A 151 -12.54 -11.86 21.39
CA LYS A 151 -13.73 -12.10 22.22
C LYS A 151 -14.70 -13.07 21.57
N LYS A 152 -14.94 -12.94 20.25
CA LYS A 152 -15.88 -13.79 19.50
C LYS A 152 -15.39 -15.23 19.39
N ASN A 153 -14.08 -15.43 19.23
CA ASN A 153 -13.48 -16.75 18.96
C ASN A 153 -12.87 -17.41 20.20
N ASN A 154 -12.82 -16.71 21.34
CA ASN A 154 -12.13 -17.18 22.56
C ASN A 154 -10.67 -17.60 22.29
N GLN A 155 -10.00 -16.85 21.43
CA GLN A 155 -8.61 -17.06 21.00
C GLN A 155 -7.86 -15.74 21.06
N LYS A 156 -6.54 -15.79 21.29
CA LYS A 156 -5.67 -14.60 21.21
C LYS A 156 -5.10 -14.45 19.81
N TRP A 157 -5.07 -13.24 19.29
CA TRP A 157 -4.46 -12.92 18.01
C TRP A 157 -2.93 -12.91 18.15
N SER A 158 -2.24 -13.65 17.28
CA SER A 158 -0.78 -13.60 17.18
C SER A 158 -0.42 -12.78 15.96
N TYR A 159 0.29 -11.67 16.17
CA TYR A 159 0.97 -11.00 15.07
C TYR A 159 2.09 -11.92 14.58
N GLY A 160 2.13 -12.22 13.27
CA GLY A 160 3.17 -13.08 12.68
C GLY A 160 4.57 -12.58 13.03
N GLY A 161 5.42 -13.50 13.50
CA GLY A 161 6.81 -13.23 13.88
C GLY A 161 7.76 -13.30 12.71
#